data_AF-A0A6I9XMN2-F1
#
_entry.id   AF-A0A6I9XMN2-F1
#
_cell.length_a   1.000
_cell.length_b   1.000
_cell.length_c   1.000
_cell.angle_alpha   90.00
_cell.angle_beta   90.00
_cell.angle_gamma   90.00
#
_symmetry.space_group_name_H-M   'P 1'
#
loop_
_entity.id
_entity.type
_entity.pdbx_description
1 polymer ?
#
loop_
_entity_poly.entity_id
_entity_poly.type
_entity_poly.pdbx_seq_one_letter_code
_entity_poly.pdbx_strand_id
1 'polypeptide(L)'
;MTGFGHLIKQLLTLAGGRMVLALEGGHDLTAICDASEACLNVLLGNELEPISEDLLHQTPNVNAMVSLQKSTAIHRKYWKSVKPYIVPVSCKLAETQEREETEAVSAMALLSVDVEQSFLPGHGRAAGEPMEEESAL
;
A
#
# COMPACT_ATOMS: atom_id res chain seq x y z
N MET A 1 2.05 18.37 -8.85
CA MET A 1 2.70 17.09 -8.45
C MET A 1 3.33 16.44 -9.68
N THR A 2 4.66 16.32 -9.78
CA THR A 2 5.36 15.86 -11.01
C THR A 2 5.68 14.36 -11.05
N GLY A 3 5.28 13.59 -10.03
CA GLY A 3 5.65 12.17 -9.88
C GLY A 3 5.23 11.29 -11.05
N PHE A 4 3.96 11.39 -11.48
CA PHE A 4 3.48 10.62 -12.64
C PHE A 4 4.21 10.99 -13.92
N GLY A 5 4.49 12.28 -14.16
CA GLY A 5 5.29 12.71 -15.31
C GLY A 5 6.65 12.00 -15.37
N HIS A 6 7.37 11.95 -14.25
CA HIS A 6 8.67 11.25 -14.19
C HIS A 6 8.55 9.75 -14.46
N LEU A 7 7.50 9.10 -13.94
CA LEU A 7 7.22 7.69 -14.23
C LEU A 7 6.96 7.46 -15.73
N ILE A 8 6.12 8.29 -16.35
CA ILE A 8 5.85 8.20 -17.80
C ILE A 8 7.13 8.41 -18.61
N LYS A 9 7.95 9.41 -18.25
CA LYS A 9 9.23 9.68 -18.93
C LYS A 9 10.15 8.46 -18.89
N GLN A 10 10.22 7.74 -17.76
CA GLN A 10 10.98 6.49 -17.67
C GLN A 10 10.38 5.39 -18.56
N LEU A 11 9.06 5.22 -18.56
CA LEU A 11 8.40 4.16 -19.32
C LEU A 11 8.44 4.40 -20.84
N LEU A 12 8.48 5.65 -21.30
CA LEU A 12 8.65 5.98 -22.72
C LEU A 12 10.01 5.54 -23.30
N THR A 13 11.00 5.23 -22.46
CA THR A 13 12.26 4.64 -22.92
C THR A 13 12.10 3.18 -23.40
N LEU A 14 10.97 2.55 -23.06
CA LEU A 14 10.66 1.16 -23.40
C LEU A 14 9.85 1.09 -24.69
N ALA A 15 9.90 -0.06 -25.37
CA ALA A 15 9.11 -0.36 -26.57
C ALA A 15 9.17 0.73 -27.68
N GLY A 16 10.23 1.53 -27.72
CA GLY A 16 10.37 2.66 -28.65
C GLY A 16 9.33 3.77 -28.42
N GLY A 17 8.93 4.03 -27.17
CA GLY A 17 7.99 5.09 -26.81
C GLY A 17 6.52 4.81 -27.13
N ARG A 18 6.20 3.61 -27.60
CA ARG A 18 4.81 3.22 -27.87
C ARG A 18 4.11 2.87 -26.56
N MET A 19 3.33 3.81 -26.06
CA MET A 19 2.61 3.71 -24.79
C MET A 19 1.17 4.22 -24.94
N VAL A 20 0.25 3.58 -24.20
CA VAL A 20 -1.12 4.07 -23.98
C VAL A 20 -1.36 4.04 -22.47
N LEU A 21 -1.97 5.10 -21.94
CA LEU A 21 -2.40 5.20 -20.56
C LEU A 21 -3.92 5.04 -20.49
N ALA A 22 -4.39 4.18 -19.59
CA ALA A 22 -5.81 4.00 -19.29
C ALA A 22 -6.06 4.45 -17.85
N LEU A 23 -6.99 5.38 -17.64
CA LEU A 23 -7.40 5.81 -16.31
C LEU A 23 -8.19 4.69 -15.65
N GLU A 24 -7.76 4.27 -14.46
CA GLU A 24 -8.45 3.25 -13.66
C GLU A 24 -9.24 3.88 -12.51
N GLY A 25 -8.53 4.44 -11.53
CA GLY A 25 -9.11 5.02 -10.32
C GLY A 25 -8.59 6.41 -9.99
N GLY A 26 -9.02 6.90 -8.83
CA GLY A 26 -8.76 8.25 -8.35
C GLY A 26 -10.06 8.86 -7.84
N HIS A 27 -10.03 9.42 -6.63
CA HIS A 27 -11.22 9.99 -6.00
C HIS A 27 -11.17 11.53 -5.95
N ASP A 28 -9.99 12.09 -5.78
CA ASP A 28 -9.81 13.53 -5.76
C ASP A 28 -9.67 14.06 -7.19
N LEU A 29 -10.66 14.85 -7.63
CA LEU A 29 -10.69 15.40 -8.99
C LEU A 29 -9.47 16.27 -9.28
N THR A 30 -9.01 17.05 -8.30
CA THR A 30 -7.83 17.90 -8.45
C THR A 30 -6.58 17.07 -8.71
N ALA A 31 -6.32 16.05 -7.88
CA ALA A 31 -5.18 15.16 -8.04
C ALA A 31 -5.22 14.39 -9.36
N ILE A 32 -6.40 13.95 -9.80
CA ILE A 32 -6.56 13.28 -11.11
C ILE A 32 -6.22 14.24 -12.25
N CYS A 33 -6.74 15.47 -12.21
CA CYS A 33 -6.45 16.50 -13.21
C CYS A 33 -4.95 16.82 -13.25
N ASP A 34 -4.34 17.11 -12.10
CA ASP A 34 -2.91 17.41 -12.00
C ASP A 34 -2.03 16.25 -12.51
N ALA A 35 -2.37 15.01 -12.14
CA ALA A 35 -1.65 13.83 -12.60
C ALA A 35 -1.82 13.60 -14.11
N SER A 36 -3.03 13.84 -14.64
CA SER A 36 -3.34 13.68 -16.06
C SER A 36 -2.62 14.73 -16.90
N GLU A 37 -2.61 15.98 -16.43
CA GLU A 37 -1.84 17.07 -17.04
C GLU A 37 -0.36 16.72 -17.09
N ALA A 38 0.23 16.30 -15.95
CA ALA A 38 1.63 15.91 -15.88
C ALA A 38 1.97 14.74 -16.82
N CYS A 39 1.09 13.75 -16.94
CA CYS A 39 1.26 12.64 -17.89
C CYS A 39 1.23 13.12 -19.35
N LEU A 40 0.20 13.90 -19.72
CA LEU A 40 0.03 14.39 -21.08
C LEU A 40 1.17 15.32 -21.51
N ASN A 41 1.67 16.15 -20.60
CA ASN A 41 2.79 17.04 -20.86
C ASN A 41 4.01 16.25 -21.37
N VAL A 42 4.30 15.10 -20.75
CA VAL A 42 5.40 14.21 -21.14
C VAL A 42 5.13 13.48 -22.44
N LEU A 43 3.90 12.99 -22.64
CA LEU A 43 3.52 12.30 -23.87
C LEU A 43 3.61 13.21 -25.10
N LEU A 44 3.36 14.51 -24.91
CA LEU A 44 3.54 15.53 -25.95
C LEU A 44 5.01 15.91 -26.18
N GLY A 45 5.94 15.36 -25.39
CA GLY A 45 7.38 15.61 -25.52
C GLY A 45 7.85 16.90 -24.86
N ASN A 46 7.04 17.52 -24.02
CA ASN A 46 7.44 18.72 -23.28
C ASN A 46 8.43 18.35 -22.16
N GLU A 47 9.27 19.31 -21.79
CA GLU A 47 10.20 19.11 -20.68
C GLU A 47 9.47 19.06 -19.33
N LEU A 48 9.97 18.19 -18.45
CA LEU A 48 9.52 18.11 -17.07
C LEU A 48 10.41 18.96 -16.19
N GLU A 49 9.79 19.62 -15.22
CA GLU A 49 10.51 20.21 -14.10
C GLU A 49 11.31 19.12 -13.37
N PRO A 50 12.59 19.38 -13.04
CA PRO A 50 13.39 18.44 -12.28
C PRO A 50 12.76 18.10 -10.93
N ILE A 51 13.01 16.87 -10.45
CA ILE A 51 12.72 16.50 -9.07
C ILE A 51 13.61 17.36 -8.16
N SER A 52 13.03 17.91 -7.08
CA SER A 52 13.81 18.67 -6.11
C SER A 52 14.91 17.81 -5.48
N GLU A 53 16.07 18.43 -5.23
CA GLU A 53 17.22 17.76 -4.61
C GLU A 53 16.86 17.11 -3.26
N ASP A 54 16.02 17.78 -2.46
CA ASP A 54 15.54 17.25 -1.18
C ASP A 54 14.79 15.93 -1.33
N LEU A 55 13.97 15.79 -2.38
CA LEU A 55 13.23 14.55 -2.65
C LEU A 55 14.13 13.47 -3.24
N LEU A 56 15.16 13.82 -4.00
CA LEU A 56 16.13 12.86 -4.53
C LEU A 56 16.98 12.22 -3.42
N HIS A 57 17.29 12.99 -2.38
CA HIS A 57 18.02 12.50 -1.21
C HIS A 57 17.12 11.85 -0.15
N GLN A 58 15.80 11.97 -0.29
CA GLN A 58 14.87 11.36 0.64
C GLN A 58 14.91 9.84 0.52
N THR A 59 15.17 9.17 1.64
CA THR A 59 15.03 7.71 1.72
C THR A 59 13.55 7.35 1.80
N PRO A 60 13.08 6.33 1.07
CA PRO A 60 11.72 5.82 1.24
C PRO A 60 11.45 5.45 2.70
N ASN A 61 10.19 5.52 3.13
CA ASN A 61 9.85 5.11 4.49
C ASN A 61 10.17 3.62 4.73
N VAL A 62 10.25 3.22 6.01
CA VAL A 62 10.62 1.85 6.41
C VAL A 62 9.74 0.82 5.71
N ASN A 63 8.41 0.99 5.73
CA ASN A 63 7.46 0.04 5.16
C ASN A 63 7.64 -0.16 3.65
N ALA A 64 7.95 0.92 2.93
CA ALA A 64 8.29 0.86 1.51
C ALA A 64 9.60 0.09 1.29
N MET A 65 10.63 0.32 2.11
CA MET A 65 11.89 -0.42 2.02
C MET A 65 11.71 -1.92 2.31
N VAL A 66 10.95 -2.28 3.34
CA VAL A 66 10.61 -3.68 3.65
C VAL A 66 9.92 -4.34 2.46
N SER A 67 8.94 -3.65 1.88
CA SER A 67 8.17 -4.13 0.73
C SER A 67 9.05 -4.34 -0.51
N LEU A 68 9.96 -3.39 -0.78
CA LEU A 68 10.94 -3.49 -1.86
C LEU A 68 11.90 -4.66 -1.63
N GLN A 69 12.39 -4.86 -0.40
CA GLN A 69 13.28 -5.96 -0.06
C GLN A 69 12.59 -7.32 -0.28
N LYS A 70 11.35 -7.48 0.21
CA LYS A 70 10.55 -8.70 0.03
C LYS A 70 10.28 -8.98 -1.44
N SER A 71 9.79 -8.00 -2.19
CA SER A 71 9.51 -8.13 -3.63
C SER A 71 10.76 -8.52 -4.42
N THR A 72 11.89 -7.86 -4.15
CA THR A 72 13.18 -8.16 -4.78
C THR A 72 13.66 -9.59 -4.47
N ALA A 73 13.53 -10.03 -3.22
CA ALA A 73 13.94 -11.38 -2.80
C ALA A 73 13.15 -12.48 -3.52
N ILE A 74 11.86 -12.25 -3.79
CA ILE A 74 10.99 -13.17 -4.53
C ILE A 74 11.34 -13.15 -6.02
N HIS A 75 11.43 -11.97 -6.63
CA HIS A 75 11.55 -11.84 -8.09
C HIS A 75 12.95 -12.15 -8.64
N ARG A 76 14.02 -12.00 -7.86
CA ARG A 76 15.40 -12.27 -8.33
C ARG A 76 15.62 -13.71 -8.83
N LYS A 77 14.80 -14.67 -8.40
CA LYS A 77 14.85 -16.06 -8.90
C LYS A 77 14.50 -16.13 -10.39
N TYR A 78 13.66 -15.23 -10.87
CA TYR A 78 13.09 -15.24 -12.21
C TYR A 78 13.71 -14.18 -13.13
N TRP A 79 14.21 -13.07 -12.56
CA TRP A 79 14.69 -11.91 -13.31
C TRP A 79 16.15 -11.60 -12.98
N LYS A 80 17.06 -11.79 -13.96
CA LYS A 80 18.51 -11.55 -13.79
C LYS A 80 18.86 -10.07 -13.54
N SER A 81 18.02 -9.15 -14.01
CA SER A 81 18.20 -7.71 -13.81
C SER A 81 17.91 -7.26 -12.37
N VAL A 82 17.14 -8.05 -11.61
CA VAL A 82 16.72 -7.71 -10.26
C VAL A 82 17.84 -8.05 -9.28
N LYS A 83 18.48 -7.00 -8.74
CA LYS A 83 19.56 -7.10 -7.74
C LYS A 83 19.00 -6.93 -6.33
N PRO A 84 19.65 -7.50 -5.29
CA PRO A 84 19.23 -7.30 -3.90
C PRO A 84 19.10 -5.82 -3.55
N TYR A 85 17.96 -5.46 -2.98
CA TYR A 85 17.72 -4.12 -2.45
C TYR A 85 18.43 -3.99 -1.10
N ILE A 86 19.32 -3.01 -0.97
CA ILE A 86 20.11 -2.79 0.25
C ILE A 86 19.37 -1.76 1.10
N VAL A 87 18.88 -2.20 2.26
CA VAL A 87 18.21 -1.35 3.23
C VAL A 87 19.25 -0.78 4.23
N PRO A 88 19.19 0.52 4.57
CA PRO A 88 20.01 1.09 5.64
C PRO A 88 19.84 0.34 6.97
N VAL A 89 20.93 0.19 7.74
CA VAL A 89 20.96 -0.59 8.98
C VAL A 89 19.88 -0.15 9.98
N SER A 90 19.58 1.14 10.03
CA SER A 90 18.60 1.78 10.91
C SER A 90 17.18 1.20 10.79
N CYS A 91 16.82 0.68 9.61
CA CYS A 91 15.46 0.24 9.32
C CYS A 91 15.19 -1.20 9.74
N LYS A 92 16.25 -2.01 9.89
CA LYS A 92 16.14 -3.40 10.37
C LYS A 92 15.66 -3.48 11.82
N LEU A 93 15.90 -2.43 12.60
CA LEU A 93 15.48 -2.31 14.01
C LEU A 93 13.96 -2.06 14.14
N ALA A 94 13.37 -1.34 13.19
CA ALA A 94 11.93 -1.06 13.19
C ALA A 94 11.10 -2.30 12.83
N GLU A 95 11.60 -3.16 11.92
CA GLU A 95 10.93 -4.43 11.57
C GLU A 95 10.77 -5.38 12.75
N THR A 96 11.77 -5.44 13.64
CA THR A 96 11.67 -6.22 14.89
C THR A 96 10.61 -5.68 15.83
N GLN A 97 10.45 -4.35 15.88
CA GLN A 97 9.51 -3.70 16.79
C GLN A 97 8.05 -3.79 16.30
N GLU A 98 7.79 -3.58 15.01
CA GLU A 98 6.43 -3.77 14.45
C GLU A 98 5.98 -5.24 14.51
N ARG A 99 6.91 -6.19 14.37
CA ARG A 99 6.62 -7.61 14.57
C ARG A 99 6.21 -7.90 16.02
N GLU A 100 6.91 -7.30 16.98
CA GLU A 100 6.60 -7.46 18.41
C GLU A 100 5.22 -6.84 18.75
N GLU A 101 4.90 -5.67 18.19
CA GLU A 101 3.60 -5.02 18.37
C GLU A 101 2.45 -5.84 17.75
N THR A 102 2.63 -6.38 16.55
CA THR A 102 1.61 -7.21 15.89
C THR A 102 1.41 -8.56 16.59
N GLU A 103 2.49 -9.17 17.09
CA GLU A 103 2.41 -10.37 17.95
C GLU A 103 1.68 -10.07 19.27
N ALA A 104 1.91 -8.90 19.88
CA ALA A 104 1.22 -8.49 21.11
C ALA A 104 -0.28 -8.22 20.88
N VAL A 105 -0.67 -7.56 19.78
CA VAL A 105 -2.08 -7.33 19.43
C VAL A 105 -2.79 -8.65 19.15
N SER A 106 -2.13 -9.59 18.46
CA SER A 106 -2.64 -10.94 18.24
C SER A 106 -2.86 -11.71 19.55
N ALA A 107 -1.92 -11.61 20.49
CA ALA A 107 -2.04 -12.22 21.82
C ALA A 107 -3.21 -11.62 22.62
N MET A 108 -3.44 -10.30 22.55
CA MET A 108 -4.58 -9.66 23.22
C MET A 108 -5.92 -10.11 22.64
N ALA A 109 -6.00 -10.36 21.32
CA ALA A 109 -7.21 -10.88 20.69
C ALA A 109 -7.56 -12.32 21.13
N LEU A 110 -6.59 -13.09 21.64
CA LEU A 110 -6.79 -14.47 22.11
C LEU A 110 -7.27 -14.58 23.57
N LEU A 111 -7.25 -13.49 24.34
CA LEU A 111 -7.76 -13.47 25.71
C LEU A 111 -9.30 -13.37 25.68
N SER A 112 -9.97 -14.50 25.49
CA SER A 112 -11.40 -14.62 25.75
C SER A 112 -11.64 -14.78 27.24
N VAL A 113 -12.58 -14.02 27.80
CA VAL A 113 -12.99 -14.12 29.19
C VAL A 113 -13.98 -15.27 29.29
N ASP A 114 -13.53 -16.45 29.72
CA ASP A 114 -14.44 -17.54 30.07
C ASP A 114 -15.17 -17.12 31.35
N VAL A 115 -16.40 -16.64 31.18
CA VAL A 115 -17.32 -16.46 32.30
C VAL A 115 -17.74 -17.88 32.68
N GLU A 116 -17.24 -18.38 33.81
CA GLU A 116 -17.79 -19.61 34.42
C GLU A 116 -19.30 -19.40 34.64
N GLN A 117 -20.11 -19.85 33.67
CA GLN A 117 -21.51 -20.12 33.91
C GLN A 117 -21.55 -21.36 34.80
N SER A 118 -21.68 -21.09 36.09
CA SER A 118 -22.05 -22.08 37.09
C SER A 118 -23.31 -22.79 36.61
N PHE A 119 -23.15 -24.05 36.23
CA PHE A 119 -24.23 -24.91 35.77
C PHE A 119 -25.37 -24.96 36.80
N LEU A 120 -26.53 -24.43 36.44
CA LEU A 120 -27.82 -24.94 36.92
C LEU A 120 -28.65 -25.36 35.70
N PRO A 121 -29.15 -26.61 35.65
CA PRO A 121 -29.94 -27.06 34.52
C PRO A 121 -31.38 -26.58 34.67
N GLY A 122 -31.85 -25.81 33.69
CA GLY A 122 -33.27 -25.80 33.33
C GLY A 122 -33.91 -24.42 33.22
N HIS A 123 -34.05 -23.93 32.00
CA HIS A 123 -35.35 -23.63 31.38
C HIS A 123 -35.13 -23.16 29.94
N GLY A 124 -35.77 -23.82 28.98
CA GLY A 124 -35.81 -23.34 27.61
C GLY A 124 -36.76 -22.15 27.45
N ARG A 125 -36.44 -21.25 26.53
CA ARG A 125 -37.37 -20.68 25.53
C ARG A 125 -36.61 -19.78 24.56
N ALA A 126 -37.01 -19.90 23.28
CA ALA A 126 -36.54 -19.13 22.14
C ALA A 126 -37.03 -17.67 22.12
N ALA A 127 -36.27 -16.79 21.46
CA ALA A 127 -36.61 -15.52 20.78
C ALA A 127 -35.42 -14.55 20.96
N GLY A 128 -34.89 -13.83 19.98
CA GLY A 128 -35.18 -13.63 18.56
C GLY A 128 -34.18 -12.57 18.08
N GLU A 129 -33.62 -12.71 16.88
CA GLU A 129 -32.69 -11.73 16.30
C GLU A 129 -33.47 -10.49 15.80
N PRO A 130 -33.06 -9.25 16.12
CA PRO A 130 -33.65 -8.07 15.50
C PRO A 130 -32.98 -7.82 14.14
N MET A 131 -33.74 -7.97 13.06
CA MET A 131 -33.36 -7.55 11.72
C MET A 131 -33.78 -6.09 11.56
N GLU A 132 -32.83 -5.18 11.30
CA GLU A 132 -33.14 -3.77 11.02
C GLU A 132 -33.81 -3.65 9.65
N GLU A 133 -34.99 -3.03 9.63
CA GLU A 133 -35.83 -2.80 8.45
C GLU A 133 -35.40 -1.52 7.72
N GLU A 134 -35.02 -1.66 6.45
CA GLU A 134 -34.75 -0.56 5.53
C GLU A 134 -36.06 0.17 5.18
N SER A 135 -36.17 1.43 5.56
CA SER A 135 -37.31 2.28 5.16
C SER A 135 -36.97 3.08 3.91
N ALA A 136 -37.62 2.73 2.81
CA ALA A 136 -37.65 3.50 1.58
C ALA A 136 -38.65 4.66 1.71
N LEU A 137 -38.16 5.90 1.67
CA LEU A 137 -38.83 7.06 1.07
C LEU A 137 -37.78 8.00 0.46
#